data_AF-A0A924XWN0-F1
#
_entry.id   AF-A0A924XWN0-F1
#
_cell.length_a   1.000
_cell.length_b   1.000
_cell.length_c   1.000
_cell.angle_alpha   90.00
_cell.angle_beta   90.00
_cell.angle_gamma   90.00
#
_symmetry.space_group_name_H-M   'P 1'
#
loop_
_entity.id
_entity.type
_entity.pdbx_description
1 polymer ?
#
loop_
_entity_poly.entity_id
_entity_poly.type
_entity_poly.pdbx_seq_one_letter_code
_entity_poly.pdbx_strand_id
1 'polypeptide(L)'
;LLCIAGLLASQVGLMLQPSGAWVPALWLVFAFFGAGGATGYIVLGQMFPPEQMGRVSTAANALTLAGAFFLQSAIGWILDLWPRTASGGWDPDGYTAALGLSAGLHLLVTAHLLGWTTFAKRSDEKSHRTNR
;
A
#
# COMPACT_ATOMS: atom_id res chain seq x y z
N LEU A 1 1.76 9.23 6.59
CA LEU A 1 3.15 8.80 6.85
C LEU A 1 3.24 7.76 7.95
N LEU A 2 2.67 7.98 9.13
CA LEU A 2 2.67 6.99 10.23
C LEU A 2 2.13 5.61 9.79
N CYS A 3 0.96 5.56 9.14
CA CYS A 3 0.38 4.30 8.67
C CYS A 3 1.26 3.56 7.66
N ILE A 4 1.89 4.31 6.74
CA ILE A 4 2.81 3.75 5.75
C ILE A 4 4.04 3.18 6.43
N ALA A 5 4.62 3.90 7.41
CA ALA A 5 5.76 3.43 8.17
C ALA A 5 5.43 2.16 8.96
N GLY A 6 4.25 2.10 9.59
CA GLY A 6 3.77 0.91 10.30
C GLY A 6 3.56 -0.30 9.38
N LEU A 7 2.97 -0.10 8.20
CA LEU A 7 2.84 -1.13 7.17
C LEU A 7 4.22 -1.65 6.74
N LEU A 8 5.13 -0.76 6.34
CA LEU A 8 6.48 -1.14 5.93
C LEU A 8 7.25 -1.87 7.04
N ALA A 9 7.15 -1.40 8.29
CA ALA A 9 7.80 -2.05 9.43
C ALA A 9 7.28 -3.48 9.64
N SER A 10 5.97 -3.68 9.57
CA SER A 10 5.39 -5.03 9.68
C SER A 10 5.81 -5.95 8.52
N GLN A 11 5.90 -5.44 7.29
CA GLN A 11 6.38 -6.19 6.14
C GLN A 11 7.85 -6.58 6.29
N VAL A 12 8.72 -5.65 6.69
CA VAL A 12 10.13 -5.93 6.99
C VAL A 12 10.25 -6.97 8.11
N GLY A 13 9.44 -6.85 9.16
CA GLY A 13 9.37 -7.86 10.22
C GLY A 13 9.00 -9.25 9.71
N LEU A 14 8.03 -9.35 8.80
CA LEU A 14 7.61 -10.62 8.19
C LEU A 14 8.68 -11.20 7.24
N MET A 15 9.43 -10.35 6.54
CA MET A 15 10.55 -10.76 5.67
C MET A 15 11.71 -11.39 6.44
N LEU A 16 11.85 -11.09 7.73
CA LEU A 16 12.83 -11.73 8.61
C LEU A 16 12.44 -13.17 9.01
N GLN A 17 11.33 -13.67 8.46
CA GLN A 17 10.83 -15.03 8.67
C GLN A 17 10.70 -15.39 10.17
N PRO A 18 10.00 -14.58 10.98
CA PRO A 18 9.80 -14.87 12.39
C PRO A 18 8.93 -16.11 12.55
N SER A 19 9.07 -16.79 13.68
CA SER A 19 8.30 -17.99 14.00
C SER A 19 7.42 -17.80 15.25
N GLY A 20 6.40 -18.65 15.40
CA GLY A 20 5.50 -18.64 16.55
C GLY A 20 4.56 -17.43 16.60
N ALA A 21 4.37 -16.86 17.80
CA ALA A 21 3.39 -15.81 18.07
C ALA A 21 3.69 -14.46 17.40
N TRP A 22 4.93 -14.26 16.92
CA TRP A 22 5.32 -13.02 16.22
C TRP A 22 4.66 -12.87 14.85
N VAL A 23 4.40 -13.98 14.15
CA VAL A 23 3.74 -13.97 12.84
C VAL A 23 2.34 -13.34 12.90
N PRO A 24 1.39 -13.83 13.73
CA PRO A 24 0.07 -13.22 13.84
C PRO A 24 0.14 -11.81 14.42
N ALA A 25 1.06 -11.51 15.33
CA ALA A 25 1.24 -10.16 15.86
C ALA A 25 1.62 -9.15 14.76
N LEU A 26 2.56 -9.50 13.88
CA LEU A 26 2.95 -8.65 12.75
C LEU A 26 1.81 -8.48 11.73
N TRP A 27 1.02 -9.54 11.49
CA TRP A 27 -0.19 -9.43 10.65
C TRP A 27 -1.27 -8.53 11.28
N LEU A 28 -1.43 -8.53 12.61
CA LEU A 28 -2.33 -7.60 13.30
C LEU A 28 -1.85 -6.15 13.16
N VAL A 29 -0.55 -5.91 13.30
CA VAL A 29 0.04 -4.58 13.07
C VAL A 29 -0.19 -4.14 11.62
N PHE A 30 0.03 -5.04 10.66
CA PHE A 30 -0.24 -4.80 9.25
C PHE A 30 -1.71 -4.41 9.01
N ALA A 31 -2.66 -5.19 9.55
CA ALA A 31 -4.09 -4.93 9.40
C ALA A 31 -4.51 -3.60 10.06
N PHE A 32 -3.99 -3.30 11.25
CA PHE A 32 -4.28 -2.06 11.96
C PHE A 32 -3.84 -0.83 11.17
N PHE A 33 -2.59 -0.81 10.69
CA PHE A 33 -2.10 0.32 9.89
C PHE A 33 -2.70 0.36 8.47
N GLY A 34 -3.10 -0.80 7.92
CA GLY A 34 -3.81 -0.91 6.65
C GLY A 34 -5.18 -0.22 6.65
N ALA A 35 -5.86 -0.19 7.80
CA ALA A 35 -7.17 0.48 7.93
C ALA A 35 -7.10 1.99 7.63
N GLY A 36 -5.94 2.63 7.76
CA GLY A 36 -5.75 4.04 7.40
C GLY A 36 -6.03 4.34 5.91
N GLY A 37 -5.99 3.33 5.04
CA GLY A 37 -6.36 3.49 3.62
C GLY A 37 -7.80 3.94 3.40
N ALA A 38 -8.73 3.59 4.31
CA ALA A 38 -10.14 3.93 4.19
C ALA A 38 -10.40 5.44 4.16
N THR A 39 -9.55 6.25 4.80
CA THR A 39 -9.67 7.71 4.82
C THR A 39 -9.57 8.32 3.42
N GLY A 40 -8.87 7.68 2.48
CA GLY A 40 -8.77 8.13 1.09
C GLY A 40 -10.12 8.17 0.36
N TYR A 41 -10.97 7.17 0.60
CA TYR A 41 -12.32 7.12 -0.01
C TYR A 41 -13.21 8.24 0.50
N ILE A 42 -13.10 8.57 1.79
CA ILE A 42 -13.86 9.66 2.40
C ILE A 42 -13.48 10.97 1.71
N VAL A 43 -12.18 11.26 1.63
CA VAL A 43 -11.65 12.48 1.00
C VAL A 43 -12.05 12.56 -0.47
N LEU A 44 -11.98 11.47 -1.23
CA LEU A 44 -12.39 11.42 -2.62
C LEU A 44 -13.89 11.76 -2.78
N GLY A 45 -14.75 11.21 -1.93
CA GLY A 45 -16.18 11.51 -1.97
C GLY A 45 -16.51 12.99 -1.71
N GLN A 46 -15.74 13.66 -0.86
CA GLN A 46 -15.94 15.09 -0.55
C GLN A 46 -15.56 16.03 -1.72
N MET A 47 -14.85 15.55 -2.75
CA MET A 47 -14.46 16.37 -3.90
C MET A 47 -15.57 16.52 -4.95
N PHE A 48 -16.68 15.77 -4.83
CA PHE A 48 -17.74 15.73 -5.83
C PHE A 48 -19.09 16.21 -5.29
N PRO A 49 -19.97 16.76 -6.15
CA PRO A 49 -21.34 17.09 -5.76
C PRO A 49 -22.11 15.84 -5.26
N PRO A 50 -23.08 16.00 -4.34
CA PRO A 50 -23.86 14.89 -3.78
C PRO A 50 -24.54 14.00 -4.84
N GLU A 51 -24.98 14.60 -5.96
CA GLU A 51 -25.61 13.92 -7.09
C GLU A 51 -24.71 12.88 -7.76
N GLN A 52 -23.38 13.03 -7.65
CA GLN A 52 -22.40 12.11 -8.23
C GLN A 52 -21.79 11.14 -7.21
N MET A 53 -22.09 11.32 -5.92
CA MET A 53 -21.49 10.56 -4.81
C MET A 53 -21.64 9.04 -4.99
N GLY A 54 -22.82 8.59 -5.43
CA GLY A 54 -23.07 7.17 -5.71
C GLY A 54 -22.17 6.60 -6.81
N ARG A 55 -22.02 7.33 -7.93
CA ARG A 55 -21.18 6.92 -9.06
C ARG A 55 -19.70 6.89 -8.69
N VAL A 56 -19.22 7.91 -7.98
CA VAL A 56 -17.83 8.01 -7.51
C VAL A 56 -17.51 6.88 -6.54
N SER A 57 -18.43 6.58 -5.61
CA SER A 57 -18.25 5.47 -4.67
C SER A 57 -18.14 4.12 -5.38
N THR A 58 -19.04 3.82 -6.32
CA THR A 58 -18.96 2.57 -7.10
C THR A 58 -17.67 2.49 -7.90
N ALA A 59 -17.26 3.57 -8.58
CA ALA A 59 -16.01 3.59 -9.36
C ALA A 59 -14.78 3.39 -8.46
N ALA A 60 -14.73 4.04 -7.30
CA ALA A 60 -13.65 3.89 -6.34
C ALA A 60 -13.58 2.46 -5.79
N ASN A 61 -14.72 1.87 -5.42
CA ASN A 61 -14.77 0.48 -4.96
C ASN A 61 -14.34 -0.49 -6.07
N ALA A 62 -14.85 -0.32 -7.30
CA ALA A 62 -14.49 -1.17 -8.42
C ALA A 62 -12.98 -1.11 -8.72
N LEU A 63 -12.38 0.09 -8.72
CA LEU A 63 -10.94 0.27 -8.91
C LEU A 63 -10.14 -0.44 -7.82
N THR A 64 -10.62 -0.37 -6.58
CA THR A 64 -9.97 -1.00 -5.41
C THR A 64 -10.00 -2.52 -5.51
N LEU A 65 -11.16 -3.08 -5.82
CA LEU A 65 -11.31 -4.52 -6.00
C LEU A 65 -10.46 -5.00 -7.17
N ALA A 66 -10.48 -4.30 -8.31
CA ALA A 66 -9.65 -4.63 -9.46
C ALA A 66 -8.15 -4.59 -9.10
N GLY A 67 -7.71 -3.56 -8.36
CA GLY A 67 -6.34 -3.46 -7.86
C GLY A 67 -5.97 -4.60 -6.90
N ALA A 68 -6.88 -4.99 -6.00
CA ALA A 68 -6.68 -6.10 -5.07
C ALA A 68 -6.55 -7.43 -5.82
N PHE A 69 -7.42 -7.70 -6.79
CA PHE A 69 -7.32 -8.88 -7.66
C PHE A 69 -5.99 -8.92 -8.39
N PHE A 70 -5.58 -7.81 -9.01
CA PHE A 70 -4.31 -7.72 -9.73
C PHE A 70 -3.11 -7.99 -8.80
N LEU A 71 -3.09 -7.37 -7.62
CA LEU A 71 -2.00 -7.57 -6.66
C LEU A 71 -1.97 -9.01 -6.12
N GLN A 72 -3.13 -9.59 -5.82
CA GLN A 72 -3.24 -10.98 -5.36
C GLN A 72 -2.77 -11.95 -6.44
N SER A 73 -3.14 -11.72 -7.71
CA SER A 73 -2.64 -12.51 -8.83
C SER A 73 -1.13 -12.37 -9.01
N ALA A 74 -0.59 -11.15 -8.93
CA ALA A 74 0.84 -10.90 -9.03
C ALA A 74 1.63 -11.61 -7.92
N ILE A 75 1.12 -11.58 -6.68
CA ILE A 75 1.71 -12.34 -5.57
C ILE A 75 1.69 -13.84 -5.87
N GLY A 76 0.58 -14.37 -6.39
CA GLY A 76 0.49 -15.78 -6.81
C GLY A 76 1.54 -16.15 -7.86
N TRP A 77 1.67 -15.35 -8.92
CA TRP A 77 2.67 -15.57 -9.97
C TRP A 77 4.10 -15.48 -9.45
N ILE A 78 4.38 -14.59 -8.51
CA ILE A 78 5.69 -14.52 -7.85
C ILE A 78 5.94 -15.82 -7.09
N LEU A 79 5.00 -16.25 -6.25
CA LEU A 79 5.17 -17.46 -5.45
C LEU A 79 5.41 -18.70 -6.33
N ASP A 80 4.77 -18.79 -7.49
CA ASP A 80 4.96 -19.90 -8.44
C ASP A 80 6.38 -20.00 -9.04
N LEU A 81 7.23 -18.98 -8.87
CA LEU A 81 8.65 -19.05 -9.23
C LEU A 81 9.49 -19.87 -8.24
N TRP A 82 8.96 -20.17 -7.04
CA TRP A 82 9.63 -20.95 -6.02
C TRP A 82 9.03 -22.35 -5.86
N PRO A 83 9.85 -23.36 -5.52
CA PRO A 83 9.38 -24.72 -5.33
C PRO A 83 8.43 -24.81 -4.12
N ARG A 84 7.51 -25.78 -4.20
CA ARG A 84 6.64 -26.14 -3.07
C ARG A 84 7.44 -26.93 -2.04
N THR A 85 7.20 -26.67 -0.76
CA THR A 85 7.76 -27.44 0.34
C THR A 85 6.99 -28.73 0.55
N ALA A 86 7.63 -29.74 1.15
CA ALA A 86 7.00 -31.03 1.46
C ALA A 86 5.79 -30.90 2.42
N SER A 87 5.70 -29.80 3.16
CA SER A 87 4.56 -29.48 4.05
C SER A 87 3.39 -28.78 3.32
N GLY A 88 3.48 -28.58 2.00
CA GLY A 88 2.43 -27.97 1.16
C GLY A 88 2.51 -26.45 1.02
N GLY A 89 3.50 -25.79 1.64
CA GLY A 89 3.76 -24.36 1.47
C GLY A 89 4.62 -24.05 0.24
N TRP A 90 4.96 -22.78 0.06
CA TRP A 90 6.06 -22.37 -0.81
C TRP A 90 7.35 -22.23 0.00
N ASP A 91 8.49 -22.20 -0.70
CA ASP A 91 9.76 -21.81 -0.11
C ASP A 91 9.63 -20.46 0.64
N PRO A 92 10.16 -20.35 1.88
CA PRO A 92 10.17 -19.09 2.65
C PRO A 92 10.66 -17.87 1.86
N ASP A 93 11.62 -18.06 0.94
CA ASP A 93 12.17 -16.97 0.13
C ASP A 93 11.14 -16.40 -0.85
N GLY A 94 10.20 -17.22 -1.32
CA GLY A 94 9.10 -16.77 -2.17
C GLY A 94 8.16 -15.79 -1.45
N TYR A 95 7.88 -16.03 -0.17
CA TYR A 95 7.08 -15.09 0.65
C TYR A 95 7.83 -13.77 0.86
N THR A 96 9.13 -13.84 1.13
CA THR A 96 9.99 -12.65 1.26
C THR A 96 10.01 -11.84 -0.04
N ALA A 97 10.11 -12.51 -1.20
CA ALA A 97 10.07 -11.84 -2.50
C ALA A 97 8.71 -11.17 -2.79
N ALA A 98 7.59 -11.84 -2.47
CA ALA A 98 6.26 -11.29 -2.63
C ALA A 98 6.01 -10.07 -1.72
N LEU A 99 6.44 -10.16 -0.46
CA LEU A 99 6.45 -9.01 0.45
C LEU A 99 7.37 -7.90 -0.07
N GLY A 100 8.50 -8.26 -0.69
CA GLY A 100 9.49 -7.34 -1.26
C GLY A 100 8.91 -6.50 -2.38
N LEU A 101 8.18 -7.13 -3.31
CA LEU A 101 7.47 -6.42 -4.38
C LEU A 101 6.49 -5.40 -3.79
N SER A 102 5.62 -5.84 -2.87
CA SER A 102 4.58 -4.97 -2.31
C SER A 102 5.17 -3.82 -1.48
N ALA A 103 6.23 -4.06 -0.70
CA ALA A 103 6.96 -3.03 0.00
C ALA A 103 7.65 -2.05 -0.96
N GLY A 104 8.24 -2.55 -2.05
CA GLY A 104 8.83 -1.74 -3.11
C GLY A 104 7.82 -0.80 -3.77
N LEU A 105 6.62 -1.30 -4.07
CA LEU A 105 5.53 -0.49 -4.60
C LEU A 105 5.10 0.61 -3.60
N HIS A 106 4.96 0.27 -2.32
CA HIS A 106 4.67 1.27 -1.28
C HIS A 106 5.73 2.37 -1.21
N LEU A 107 7.01 2.01 -1.29
CA LEU A 107 8.12 2.97 -1.28
C LEU A 107 8.10 3.87 -2.51
N LEU A 108 7.88 3.31 -3.71
CA LEU A 108 7.80 4.08 -4.95
C LEU A 108 6.67 5.11 -4.92
N VAL A 109 5.47 4.68 -4.52
CA VAL A 109 4.30 5.56 -4.41
C VAL A 109 4.55 6.66 -3.37
N THR A 110 5.11 6.29 -2.21
CA THR A 110 5.41 7.26 -1.15
C THR A 110 6.46 8.29 -1.59
N ALA A 111 7.52 7.84 -2.26
CA ALA A 111 8.56 8.71 -2.80
C ALA A 111 8.00 9.68 -3.85
N HIS A 112 7.16 9.19 -4.76
CA HIS A 112 6.48 10.03 -5.75
C HIS A 112 5.61 11.11 -5.08
N LEU A 113 4.80 10.73 -4.08
CA LEU A 113 3.93 11.68 -3.37
C LEU A 113 4.73 12.75 -2.61
N LEU A 114 5.82 12.35 -1.95
CA LEU A 114 6.71 13.31 -1.26
C LEU A 114 7.42 14.24 -2.27
N GLY A 115 7.87 13.72 -3.41
CA GLY A 115 8.45 14.53 -4.48
C GLY A 115 7.45 15.55 -5.04
N TRP A 116 6.20 15.12 -5.27
CA TRP A 116 5.16 16.02 -5.76
C TRP A 116 4.80 17.11 -4.74
N THR A 117 4.62 16.77 -3.46
CA THR A 117 4.25 17.75 -2.42
C THR A 117 5.36 18.78 -2.16
N THR A 118 6.63 18.35 -2.19
CA THR A 118 7.78 19.27 -2.05
C THR A 118 7.91 20.20 -3.26
N PHE A 119 7.70 19.67 -4.48
CA PHE A 119 7.66 20.48 -5.69
C PHE A 119 6.51 21.50 -5.68
N ALA A 120 5.30 21.08 -5.30
CA ALA A 120 4.13 21.95 -5.24
C ALA A 120 4.33 23.14 -4.27
N LYS A 121 4.84 22.87 -3.06
CA LYS A 121 5.17 23.93 -2.08
C LYS A 121 6.20 24.92 -2.62
N ARG A 122 7.22 24.43 -3.33
CA ARG A 122 8.27 25.28 -3.91
C ARG A 122 7.75 26.19 -5.03
N SER A 123 6.75 25.74 -5.78
CA SER A 123 6.13 26.54 -6.83
C SER A 123 5.28 27.68 -6.25
N ASP A 124 4.58 27.42 -5.15
CA ASP A 124 3.73 28.40 -4.46
C ASP A 124 4.58 29.52 -3.79
N GLU A 125 5.67 29.15 -3.11
CA GLU A 125 6.59 30.11 -2.48
C GLU A 125 7.24 31.07 -3.50
N LYS A 126 7.57 30.57 -4.71
CA LYS A 126 8.11 31.40 -5.79
C LYS A 126 7.08 32.41 -6.31
N SER A 127 5.81 32.02 -6.42
CA SER A 127 4.72 32.90 -6.86
C SER A 127 4.54 34.10 -5.92
N HIS A 128 4.52 33.84 -4.61
CA HIS A 128 4.42 34.91 -3.60
C HIS A 128 5.62 35.85 -3.54
N ARG A 129 6.83 35.38 -3.90
CA ARG A 129 8.04 36.22 -3.99
C ARG A 129 8.10 37.07 -5.25
N THR A 130 7.53 36.60 -6.36
CA THR A 130 7.45 37.37 -7.62
C THR A 130 6.40 38.48 -7.57
N ASN A 131 5.35 38.30 -6.75
CA ASN A 131 4.24 39.26 -6.62
C ASN A 131 4.43 40.28 -5.48
N ARG A 132 5.65 40.39 -4.92
CA ARG A 132 6.08 41.40 -3.95
C ARG A 132 7.19 42.24 -4.54
#